data_AF-A0A2I0LF83-F1
#
_entry.id   AF-A0A2I0LF83-F1
#
_cell.length_a   1.000
_cell.length_b   1.000
_cell.length_c   1.000
_cell.angle_alpha   90.00
_cell.angle_beta   90.00
_cell.angle_gamma   90.00
#
_symmetry.space_group_name_H-M   'P 1'
#
loop_
_entity.id
_entity.type
_entity.pdbx_description
1 polymer ?
#
loop_
_entity_poly.entity_id
_entity_poly.type
_entity_poly.pdbx_seq_one_letter_code
_entity_poly.pdbx_strand_id
1 'polypeptide(L)'
;MEYKLAMRQASVLLCIGLQHRDFNFLQGQMKLENQQIMALFNKVMKKFYKHLYAIASKEIESALPRLKDVALEPHSISVEDDLNDAAKKVEDEMRAQTEGLLNPELLQQYAIVGRESDLEKALQNGAGRIPSGGLVSVKSSREMSEKRGKQKDGQESGKRQKKDERGSKSNKKRKH
;
A
#
# COMPACT_ATOMS: atom_id res chain seq x y z
N MET A 1 29.14 22.21 -28.85
CA MET A 1 29.71 23.32 -28.04
C MET A 1 31.21 23.27 -28.21
N GLU A 2 31.78 24.21 -28.97
CA GLU A 2 33.24 24.39 -29.02
C GLU A 2 33.69 25.13 -27.76
N TYR A 3 34.47 24.48 -26.90
CA TYR A 3 35.06 25.13 -25.73
C TYR A 3 36.36 25.82 -26.14
N LYS A 4 36.30 27.15 -26.31
CA LYS A 4 37.49 27.97 -26.61
C LYS A 4 38.15 28.46 -25.32
N LEU A 5 39.45 28.23 -25.24
CA LEU A 5 40.30 28.69 -24.15
C LEU A 5 41.00 29.99 -24.58
N ALA A 6 41.07 30.99 -23.69
CA ALA A 6 41.82 32.20 -24.02
C ALA A 6 43.33 31.89 -24.09
N MET A 7 44.09 32.60 -24.92
CA MET A 7 45.54 32.38 -25.09
C MET A 7 46.30 32.36 -23.74
N ARG A 8 45.99 33.31 -22.84
CA ARG A 8 46.57 33.36 -21.49
C ARG A 8 46.17 32.19 -20.59
N GLN A 9 44.97 31.64 -20.78
CA GLN A 9 44.50 30.47 -20.05
C GLN A 9 45.21 29.20 -20.54
N ALA A 10 45.40 29.09 -21.86
CA ALA A 10 46.13 27.98 -22.48
C ALA A 10 47.62 28.00 -22.09
N SER A 11 48.26 29.18 -22.04
CA SER A 11 49.65 29.29 -21.60
C SER A 11 49.82 28.87 -20.13
N VAL A 12 48.92 29.30 -19.23
CA VAL A 12 48.95 28.88 -17.82
C VAL A 12 48.79 27.36 -17.71
N LEU A 13 47.86 26.78 -18.45
CA LEU A 13 47.64 25.34 -18.47
C LEU A 13 48.86 24.58 -19.01
N LEU A 14 49.50 25.08 -20.07
CA LEU A 14 50.71 24.49 -20.64
C LEU A 14 51.87 24.49 -19.64
N CYS A 15 52.13 25.63 -19.01
CA CYS A 15 53.23 25.79 -18.06
C CYS A 15 53.08 24.88 -16.84
N ILE A 16 51.86 24.77 -16.29
CA ILE A 16 51.60 23.98 -15.07
C ILE A 16 51.41 22.50 -15.41
N GLY A 17 50.58 22.20 -16.41
CA GLY A 17 50.14 20.84 -16.72
C GLY A 17 51.12 20.02 -17.56
N LEU A 18 51.88 20.65 -18.46
CA LEU A 18 52.84 19.93 -19.33
C LEU A 18 54.29 20.19 -18.91
N GLN A 19 54.63 21.44 -18.62
CA GLN A 19 56.01 21.84 -18.32
C GLN A 19 56.36 21.73 -16.82
N HIS A 20 55.40 21.41 -15.96
CA HIS A 20 55.55 21.30 -14.50
C HIS A 20 56.28 22.49 -13.87
N ARG A 21 55.89 23.71 -14.25
CA ARG A 21 56.44 24.97 -13.70
C ARG A 21 55.56 25.51 -12.59
N ASP A 22 56.20 26.10 -11.57
CA ASP A 22 55.51 26.70 -10.43
C ASP A 22 54.95 28.09 -10.74
N PHE A 23 53.97 28.51 -9.94
CA PHE A 23 53.34 29.82 -10.05
C PHE A 23 54.34 31.00 -9.98
N ASN A 24 55.41 30.87 -9.19
CA ASN A 24 56.47 31.87 -9.10
C ASN A 24 57.21 32.06 -10.45
N PHE A 25 57.41 30.99 -11.21
CA PHE A 25 57.99 31.07 -12.55
C PHE A 25 57.03 31.79 -13.51
N LEU A 26 55.73 31.47 -13.43
CA LEU A 26 54.71 32.15 -14.24
C LEU A 26 54.57 33.63 -13.91
N GLN A 27 54.76 34.04 -12.65
CA GLN A 27 54.74 35.44 -12.23
C GLN A 27 55.81 36.26 -12.97
N GLY A 28 57.03 35.72 -13.06
CA GLY A 28 58.11 36.36 -13.82
C GLY A 28 57.85 36.43 -15.33
N GLN A 29 57.32 35.36 -15.92
CA GLN A 29 57.07 35.26 -17.36
C GLN A 29 55.87 36.11 -17.82
N MET A 30 54.77 36.05 -17.08
CA MET A 30 53.52 36.71 -17.47
C MET A 30 53.40 38.14 -16.93
N LYS A 31 54.29 38.53 -15.99
CA LYS A 31 54.23 39.82 -15.27
C LYS A 31 52.86 40.06 -14.61
N LEU A 32 52.27 38.98 -14.07
CA LEU A 32 51.00 38.99 -13.35
C LEU A 32 51.23 38.57 -11.91
N GLU A 33 50.40 39.05 -11.00
CA GLU A 33 50.43 38.58 -9.61
C GLU A 33 50.04 37.09 -9.51
N ASN A 34 50.65 36.36 -8.58
CA ASN A 34 50.32 34.95 -8.31
C ASN A 34 48.82 34.71 -8.13
N GLN A 35 48.11 35.62 -7.45
CA GLN A 35 46.66 35.50 -7.25
C GLN A 35 45.89 35.49 -8.59
N GLN A 36 46.30 36.30 -9.56
CA GLN A 36 45.67 36.38 -10.87
C GLN A 36 45.96 35.13 -11.71
N ILE A 37 47.18 34.60 -11.64
CA ILE A 37 47.55 33.34 -12.31
C ILE A 37 46.73 32.18 -11.76
N MET A 38 46.58 32.11 -10.43
CA MET A 38 45.73 31.11 -9.78
C MET A 38 44.25 31.27 -10.18
N ALA A 39 43.76 32.50 -10.27
CA ALA A 39 42.40 32.76 -10.74
C ALA A 39 42.19 32.32 -12.21
N LEU A 40 43.19 32.52 -13.08
CA LEU A 40 43.17 32.02 -14.46
C LEU A 40 43.14 30.49 -14.48
N PHE A 41 44.02 29.82 -13.72
CA PHE A 41 44.06 28.37 -13.60
C PHE A 41 42.71 27.80 -13.13
N ASN A 42 42.14 28.36 -12.06
CA ASN A 42 40.82 27.96 -11.56
C ASN A 42 39.70 28.14 -12.59
N LYS A 43 39.74 29.21 -13.41
CA LYS A 43 38.79 29.39 -14.52
C LYS A 43 38.93 28.28 -15.56
N VAL A 44 40.15 27.84 -15.86
CA VAL A 44 40.41 26.72 -16.79
C VAL A 44 39.86 25.41 -16.22
N MET A 45 40.19 25.09 -14.96
CA MET A 45 39.71 23.86 -14.31
C MET A 45 38.18 23.79 -14.24
N LYS A 46 37.50 24.91 -13.95
CA LYS A 46 36.04 24.98 -14.00
C LYS A 46 35.47 24.72 -15.39
N LYS A 47 36.13 25.18 -16.46
CA LYS A 47 35.72 24.89 -17.85
C LYS A 47 35.87 23.40 -18.17
N PHE A 48 36.98 22.78 -17.78
CA PHE A 48 37.20 21.34 -17.97
C PHE A 48 36.15 20.52 -17.22
N TYR A 49 35.94 20.81 -15.94
CA TYR A 49 34.93 20.14 -15.14
C TYR A 49 33.55 20.23 -15.78
N LYS A 50 33.12 21.44 -16.19
CA LYS A 50 31.83 21.62 -16.86
C LYS A 50 31.72 20.82 -18.16
N HIS A 51 32.80 20.73 -18.94
CA HIS A 51 32.79 19.99 -20.19
C HIS A 51 32.66 18.48 -19.96
N LEU A 52 33.50 17.93 -19.08
CA LEU A 52 33.46 16.51 -18.72
C LEU A 52 32.13 16.13 -18.06
N TYR A 53 31.64 16.98 -17.15
CA TYR A 53 30.34 16.81 -16.52
C TYR A 53 29.22 16.81 -17.58
N ALA A 54 29.23 17.74 -18.53
CA ALA A 54 28.23 17.79 -19.59
C ALA A 54 28.26 16.54 -20.50
N ILE A 55 29.43 15.92 -20.71
CA ILE A 55 29.52 14.65 -21.45
C ILE A 55 28.91 13.52 -20.61
N ALA A 56 29.32 13.38 -19.35
CA ALA A 56 28.80 12.34 -18.45
C ALA A 56 27.29 12.49 -18.21
N SER A 57 26.78 13.71 -18.03
CA SER A 57 25.35 13.98 -17.86
C SER A 57 24.54 13.59 -19.10
N LYS A 58 25.07 13.78 -20.31
CA LYS A 58 24.38 13.36 -21.55
C LYS A 58 24.23 11.85 -21.64
N GLU A 59 25.24 11.08 -21.20
CA GLU A 59 25.14 9.63 -21.14
C GLU A 59 24.04 9.20 -20.16
N ILE A 60 24.01 9.81 -18.98
CA ILE A 60 22.98 9.55 -17.96
C ILE A 60 21.59 9.92 -18.47
N GLU A 61 21.41 11.09 -19.07
CA GLU A 61 20.15 11.53 -19.68
C GLU A 61 19.70 10.60 -20.81
N SER A 62 20.63 10.03 -21.58
CA SER A 62 20.31 9.06 -22.64
C SER A 62 19.94 7.68 -22.10
N ALA A 63 20.51 7.28 -20.96
CA ALA A 63 20.24 6.02 -20.29
C ALA A 63 18.98 6.06 -19.42
N LEU A 64 18.55 7.25 -18.98
CA LEU A 64 17.30 7.43 -18.27
C LEU A 64 16.13 7.12 -19.21
N PRO A 65 15.16 6.28 -18.79
CA PRO A 65 13.94 6.12 -19.56
C PRO A 65 13.28 7.49 -19.69
N ARG A 66 13.17 7.98 -20.93
CA ARG A 66 12.41 9.20 -21.21
C ARG A 66 11.04 8.98 -20.60
N LEU A 67 10.61 9.92 -19.73
CA LEU A 67 9.24 9.96 -19.24
C LEU A 67 8.37 9.98 -20.49
N LYS A 68 7.77 8.83 -20.81
CA LYS A 68 6.75 8.76 -21.84
C LYS A 68 5.62 9.61 -21.28
N ASP A 69 5.29 10.69 -21.96
CA ASP A 69 4.04 11.38 -21.70
C ASP A 69 2.95 10.34 -21.94
N VAL A 70 2.48 9.74 -20.84
CA VAL A 70 1.34 8.84 -20.89
C VAL A 70 0.17 9.74 -21.21
N ALA A 71 -0.35 9.64 -22.43
CA ALA A 71 -1.62 10.26 -22.78
C ALA A 71 -2.66 9.69 -21.82
N LEU A 72 -3.11 10.52 -20.87
CA LEU A 72 -4.19 10.17 -19.96
C LEU A 72 -5.50 10.30 -20.73
N GLU A 73 -5.83 9.25 -21.47
CA GLU A 73 -7.12 9.16 -22.13
C GLU A 73 -8.22 8.89 -21.09
N PRO A 74 -9.36 9.59 -21.15
CA PRO A 74 -10.48 9.31 -20.26
C PRO A 74 -10.99 7.89 -20.49
N HIS A 75 -11.32 7.20 -19.40
CA HIS A 75 -11.90 5.87 -19.47
C HIS A 75 -13.20 5.88 -20.29
N SER A 76 -13.43 4.81 -21.08
CA SER A 76 -14.65 4.67 -21.89
C SER A 76 -15.92 4.53 -21.06
N ILE A 77 -15.78 4.19 -19.77
CA ILE A 77 -16.85 3.98 -18.80
C ILE A 77 -16.57 4.89 -17.61
N SER A 78 -17.63 5.54 -17.08
CA SER A 78 -17.51 6.33 -15.86
C SER A 78 -17.28 5.43 -14.66
N VAL A 79 -16.50 5.89 -13.68
CA VAL A 79 -16.32 5.18 -12.40
C VAL A 79 -17.68 4.90 -11.73
N GLU A 80 -18.62 5.84 -11.87
CA GLU A 80 -19.98 5.69 -11.33
C GLU A 80 -20.74 4.53 -11.97
N ASP A 81 -20.59 4.34 -13.29
CA ASP A 81 -21.28 3.28 -14.02
C ASP A 81 -20.70 1.89 -13.67
N ASP A 82 -19.38 1.79 -13.54
CA ASP A 82 -18.69 0.56 -13.12
C ASP A 82 -19.08 0.15 -11.69
N LEU A 83 -19.14 1.12 -10.77
CA LEU A 83 -19.59 0.89 -9.40
C LEU A 83 -21.04 0.44 -9.33
N ASN A 84 -21.93 1.05 -10.13
CA ASN A 84 -23.34 0.67 -10.20
C ASN A 84 -23.54 -0.73 -10.79
N ASP A 85 -22.76 -1.10 -11.81
CA ASP A 85 -22.80 -2.46 -12.38
C ASP A 85 -22.31 -3.51 -11.38
N ALA A 86 -21.24 -3.21 -10.63
CA ALA A 86 -20.77 -4.06 -9.54
C ALA A 86 -21.81 -4.21 -8.41
N ALA A 87 -22.47 -3.13 -8.02
CA ALA A 87 -23.53 -3.16 -7.00
C ALA A 87 -24.71 -4.04 -7.43
N LYS A 88 -25.18 -3.88 -8.68
CA LYS A 88 -26.26 -4.71 -9.24
C LYS A 88 -25.91 -6.19 -9.24
N LYS A 89 -24.69 -6.55 -9.66
CA LYS A 89 -24.23 -7.94 -9.63
C LYS A 89 -24.30 -8.54 -8.22
N VAL A 90 -23.87 -7.79 -7.20
CA VAL A 90 -23.95 -8.24 -5.80
C VAL A 90 -25.40 -8.38 -5.35
N GLU A 91 -26.28 -7.42 -5.65
CA GLU A 91 -27.69 -7.50 -5.31
C GLU A 91 -28.38 -8.70 -5.98
N ASP A 92 -28.11 -8.95 -7.25
CA ASP A 92 -28.65 -10.07 -8.00
C ASP A 92 -28.14 -11.41 -7.46
N GLU A 93 -26.85 -11.51 -7.10
CA GLU A 93 -26.29 -12.69 -6.43
C GLU A 93 -26.93 -12.94 -5.07
N MET A 94 -27.09 -11.91 -4.25
CA MET A 94 -27.76 -12.02 -2.95
C MET A 94 -29.23 -12.40 -3.11
N ARG A 95 -29.91 -11.83 -4.10
CA ARG A 95 -31.29 -12.17 -4.43
C ARG A 95 -31.39 -13.64 -4.86
N ALA A 96 -30.54 -14.11 -5.77
CA ALA A 96 -30.52 -15.50 -6.20
C ALA A 96 -30.23 -16.48 -5.04
N GLN A 97 -29.36 -16.11 -4.10
CA GLN A 97 -29.09 -16.92 -2.90
C GLN A 97 -30.27 -16.95 -1.93
N THR A 98 -31.02 -15.85 -1.82
CA THR A 98 -32.18 -15.74 -0.92
C THR A 98 -33.45 -16.33 -1.53
N GLU A 99 -33.58 -16.30 -2.86
CA GLU A 99 -34.59 -16.97 -3.68
C GLU A 99 -34.41 -18.49 -3.61
N GLY A 100 -34.89 -19.08 -2.51
CA GLY A 100 -34.86 -20.53 -2.25
C GLY A 100 -34.67 -20.86 -0.78
N LEU A 101 -34.07 -19.96 0.01
CA LEU A 101 -33.98 -20.05 1.46
C LEU A 101 -35.28 -19.60 2.15
N LEU A 102 -35.97 -18.60 1.59
CA LEU A 102 -37.21 -18.04 2.14
C LEU A 102 -38.45 -18.82 1.69
N ASN A 103 -38.49 -20.12 1.97
CA ASN A 103 -39.70 -20.93 1.71
C ASN A 103 -40.81 -20.55 2.70
N PRO A 104 -41.98 -20.06 2.24
CA PRO A 104 -43.04 -19.60 3.13
C PRO A 104 -43.55 -20.71 4.05
N GLU A 105 -43.51 -21.97 3.60
CA GLU A 105 -43.88 -23.14 4.42
C GLU A 105 -42.92 -23.38 5.60
N LEU A 106 -41.61 -23.16 5.41
CA LEU A 106 -40.63 -23.24 6.51
C LEU A 106 -40.75 -22.05 7.46
N LEU A 107 -41.16 -20.88 6.98
CA LEU A 107 -41.36 -19.71 7.83
C LEU A 107 -42.63 -19.83 8.69
N GLN A 108 -43.64 -20.57 8.24
CA GLN A 108 -44.85 -20.86 9.03
C GLN A 108 -44.58 -21.68 10.30
N GLN A 109 -43.47 -22.43 10.39
CA GLN A 109 -43.11 -23.14 11.62
C GLN A 109 -42.70 -22.18 12.75
N TYR A 110 -42.19 -21.00 12.39
CA TYR A 110 -41.83 -19.92 13.31
C TYR A 110 -42.94 -18.88 13.48
N ALA A 111 -44.09 -19.06 12.81
CA ALA A 111 -45.25 -18.20 13.00
C ALA A 111 -45.76 -18.31 14.45
N ILE A 112 -45.82 -17.17 15.14
CA ILE A 112 -46.31 -17.09 16.51
C ILE A 112 -47.84 -17.18 16.46
N VAL A 113 -48.37 -18.37 16.70
CA VAL A 113 -49.82 -18.60 16.84
C VAL A 113 -50.20 -18.35 18.30
N GLY A 114 -50.56 -17.10 18.61
CA GLY A 114 -51.07 -16.69 19.92
C GLY A 114 -52.19 -15.68 19.75
N ARG A 115 -53.17 -15.67 20.67
CA ARG A 115 -54.19 -14.60 20.68
C ARG A 115 -53.51 -13.31 21.16
N GLU A 116 -53.82 -12.20 20.51
CA GLU A 116 -53.28 -10.87 20.85
C GLU A 116 -53.52 -10.53 22.33
N SER A 117 -54.65 -10.98 22.88
CA SER A 117 -55.00 -10.89 24.31
C SER A 117 -54.03 -11.60 25.25
N ASP A 118 -53.41 -12.71 24.81
CA ASP A 118 -52.49 -13.48 25.64
C ASP A 118 -51.08 -12.87 25.65
N LEU A 119 -50.72 -12.20 24.54
CA LEU A 119 -49.52 -11.36 24.45
C LEU A 119 -49.68 -10.10 25.31
N GLU A 120 -50.83 -9.43 25.24
CA GLU A 120 -51.14 -8.27 26.09
C GLU A 120 -51.14 -8.61 27.58
N LYS A 121 -51.72 -9.76 27.98
CA LYS A 121 -51.66 -10.24 29.37
C LYS A 121 -50.23 -10.54 29.83
N ALA A 122 -49.41 -11.14 28.97
CA ALA A 122 -48.00 -11.40 29.29
C ALA A 122 -47.18 -10.12 29.46
N LEU A 123 -47.54 -9.05 28.74
CA LEU A 123 -46.95 -7.72 28.89
C LEU A 123 -47.48 -6.97 30.13
N GLN A 124 -48.76 -7.14 30.48
CA GLN A 124 -49.37 -6.51 31.67
C GLN A 124 -48.97 -7.16 33.00
N ASN A 125 -48.73 -8.47 33.03
CA ASN A 125 -48.26 -9.17 34.23
C ASN A 125 -46.90 -8.66 34.76
N GLY A 126 -46.18 -7.86 33.98
CA GLY A 126 -44.97 -7.13 34.36
C GLY A 126 -45.20 -5.64 34.70
N ALA A 127 -46.42 -5.21 35.03
CA ALA A 127 -46.74 -3.82 35.42
C ALA A 127 -46.15 -2.74 34.47
N GLY A 128 -46.08 -3.03 33.15
CA GLY A 128 -45.54 -2.12 32.15
C GLY A 128 -44.01 -2.02 32.08
N ARG A 129 -43.26 -2.84 32.82
CA ARG A 129 -41.80 -2.97 32.70
C ARG A 129 -41.42 -4.37 32.24
N ILE A 130 -40.71 -4.43 31.11
CA ILE A 130 -40.09 -5.66 30.62
C ILE A 130 -39.11 -6.15 31.71
N PRO A 131 -39.13 -7.44 32.10
CA PRO A 131 -38.18 -7.98 33.07
C PRO A 131 -36.75 -7.72 32.61
N SER A 132 -35.79 -7.51 33.52
CA SER A 132 -34.43 -7.05 33.16
C SER A 132 -33.61 -8.04 32.30
N GLY A 133 -34.16 -9.22 32.00
CA GLY A 133 -33.62 -10.22 31.07
C GLY A 133 -34.33 -10.28 29.70
N GLY A 134 -35.28 -9.39 29.40
CA GLY A 134 -35.90 -9.23 28.07
C GLY A 134 -36.79 -10.39 27.59
N LEU A 135 -36.93 -11.47 28.37
CA LEU A 135 -37.61 -12.69 27.94
C LEU A 135 -39.09 -12.68 28.40
N VAL A 136 -40.01 -12.72 27.43
CA VAL A 136 -41.45 -12.85 27.67
C VAL A 136 -41.92 -14.17 27.08
N SER A 137 -42.49 -15.03 27.92
CA SER A 137 -42.96 -16.37 27.52
C SER A 137 -44.49 -16.39 27.49
N VAL A 138 -45.06 -16.71 26.33
CA VAL A 138 -46.51 -16.91 26.17
C VAL A 138 -46.78 -18.38 25.92
N LYS A 139 -47.78 -18.93 26.61
CA LYS A 139 -48.16 -20.34 26.48
C LYS A 139 -48.72 -20.58 25.07
N SER A 140 -48.05 -21.44 24.30
CA SER A 140 -48.52 -21.80 22.95
C SER A 140 -49.85 -22.55 23.03
N SER A 141 -50.74 -22.27 22.07
CA SER A 141 -52.03 -22.95 21.89
C SER A 141 -52.00 -24.08 20.85
N ARG A 142 -50.83 -24.36 20.23
CA ARG A 142 -50.66 -25.47 19.28
C ARG A 142 -50.66 -26.81 20.03
N GLU A 143 -51.51 -27.75 19.61
CA GLU A 143 -51.43 -29.14 20.07
C GLU A 143 -50.11 -29.76 19.60
N MET A 144 -49.30 -30.29 20.53
CA MET A 144 -48.01 -30.89 20.19
C MET A 144 -48.21 -32.22 19.46
N SER A 145 -48.08 -32.21 18.13
CA SER A 145 -47.83 -33.43 17.37
C SER A 145 -46.33 -33.78 17.43
N GLU A 146 -46.10 -34.93 18.05
CA GLU A 146 -44.94 -35.84 18.07
C GLU A 146 -43.53 -35.39 17.61
N LYS A 147 -42.58 -35.72 18.50
CA LYS A 147 -41.12 -35.81 18.32
C LYS A 147 -40.66 -36.29 16.92
N ARG A 148 -39.94 -35.44 16.19
CA ARG A 148 -38.89 -35.77 15.19
C ARG A 148 -37.90 -34.59 15.18
N GLY A 149 -36.58 -34.70 15.14
CA GLY A 149 -35.64 -35.81 15.13
C GLY A 149 -34.25 -35.25 15.49
N LYS A 150 -33.38 -36.10 16.04
CA LYS A 150 -31.97 -35.78 16.33
C LYS A 150 -31.25 -35.37 15.04
N GLN A 151 -31.00 -34.09 14.83
CA GLN A 151 -29.94 -33.63 13.94
C GLN A 151 -28.64 -33.62 14.75
N LYS A 152 -27.75 -34.57 14.44
CA LYS A 152 -26.36 -34.54 14.86
C LYS A 152 -25.63 -33.60 13.90
N ASP A 153 -25.44 -32.36 14.30
CA ASP A 153 -24.41 -31.51 13.69
C ASP A 153 -23.12 -31.61 14.48
N GLY A 154 -22.04 -31.89 13.75
CA GLY A 154 -20.72 -32.21 14.28
C GLY A 154 -20.07 -31.04 15.02
N GLN A 155 -19.65 -31.30 16.25
CA GLN A 155 -18.59 -30.53 16.91
C GLN A 155 -17.34 -31.40 16.97
N GLU A 156 -16.45 -31.23 15.98
CA GLU A 156 -15.05 -31.56 16.14
C GLU A 156 -14.37 -30.37 16.81
N SER A 157 -14.12 -30.46 18.12
CA SER A 157 -13.39 -29.44 18.87
C SER A 157 -12.27 -30.08 19.71
N GLY A 158 -11.02 -29.79 19.31
CA GLY A 158 -9.90 -29.61 20.24
C GLY A 158 -9.00 -30.81 20.54
N LYS A 159 -8.24 -31.31 19.55
CA LYS A 159 -7.03 -32.10 19.83
C LYS A 159 -5.93 -31.17 20.37
N ARG A 160 -5.66 -31.28 21.67
CA ARG A 160 -4.52 -30.67 22.38
C ARG A 160 -3.21 -31.09 21.71
N GLN A 161 -2.51 -30.14 21.11
CA GLN A 161 -1.19 -30.33 20.52
C GLN A 161 -0.14 -30.45 21.64
N LYS A 162 0.43 -31.63 21.81
CA LYS A 162 1.65 -31.85 22.62
C LYS A 162 2.83 -31.24 21.87
N LYS A 163 3.56 -30.34 22.54
CA LYS A 163 4.81 -29.75 22.05
C LYS A 163 5.93 -30.75 22.27
N ASP A 164 6.36 -31.43 21.22
CA ASP A 164 7.59 -32.22 21.19
C ASP A 164 8.80 -31.30 20.99
N GLU A 165 9.61 -31.12 22.04
CA GLU A 165 10.95 -30.55 21.91
C GLU A 165 11.97 -31.68 21.76
N ARG A 166 12.44 -31.91 20.54
CA ARG A 166 13.70 -32.62 20.25
C ARG A 166 14.57 -31.80 19.31
N GLY A 167 15.45 -31.02 19.95
CA GLY A 167 16.88 -30.87 19.69
C GLY A 167 17.40 -30.60 18.27
N SER A 168 18.26 -29.58 18.15
CA SER A 168 19.48 -29.65 17.34
C SER A 168 20.54 -28.63 17.80
N LYS A 169 21.75 -29.17 18.01
CA LYS A 169 23.02 -28.49 18.28
C LYS A 169 23.39 -27.49 17.17
N SER A 170 24.00 -26.36 17.53
CA SER A 170 25.21 -25.87 16.85
C SER A 170 25.93 -24.75 17.61
N ASN A 171 27.22 -24.98 17.89
CA ASN A 171 28.24 -24.03 18.33
C ASN A 171 28.23 -22.70 17.56
N LYS A 172 28.57 -21.56 18.21
CA LYS A 172 29.80 -20.75 17.95
C LYS A 172 29.93 -19.53 18.88
N LYS A 173 31.10 -19.41 19.52
CA LYS A 173 31.66 -18.26 20.27
C LYS A 173 31.52 -16.89 19.58
N ARG A 174 31.29 -15.82 20.35
CA ARG A 174 31.87 -14.45 20.23
C ARG A 174 31.85 -13.76 21.62
N LYS A 175 33.01 -13.55 22.26
CA LYS A 175 33.69 -12.24 22.48
C LYS A 175 32.75 -11.09 22.88
N HIS A 176 32.79 -10.65 24.14
CA HIS A 176 33.49 -9.43 24.55
C HIS A 176 33.84 -9.47 26.04
#